data_AF-A0ABD3VAS7-F1
#
_entry.id   AF-A0ABD3VAS7-F1
#
_cell.length_a   1.000
_cell.length_b   1.000
_cell.length_c   1.000
_cell.angle_alpha   90.00
_cell.angle_beta   90.00
_cell.angle_gamma   90.00
#
_symmetry.space_group_name_H-M   'P 1'
#
loop_
_entity.id
_entity.type
_entity.pdbx_description
1 polymer ?
#
loop_
_entity_poly.entity_id
_entity_poly.type
_entity_poly.pdbx_seq_one_letter_code
_entity_poly.pdbx_strand_id
1 'polypeptide(L)'
;MMAESLNKRIAHVESDFALRKGYVYEEVSSQLLKEVETVYKEKGKLTDEVLSALQCVFQASLLPALDLVDKRSVSQVICPAGRSLYQVVGSSGTPYTCFTSSVYCSCPAYRYSVLLKEEHMMCKHVLAIKLSEAIGCVKILEVSNQDIANMIQRIE
;
A
#
# COMPACT_ATOMS: atom_id res chain seq x y z
N MET A 1 30.72 23.84 -19.05
CA MET A 1 29.94 23.59 -20.29
C MET A 1 29.91 22.14 -20.75
N MET A 2 31.02 21.37 -20.85
CA MET A 2 30.92 19.94 -21.26
C MET A 2 30.60 18.98 -20.09
N ALA A 3 31.24 19.14 -18.93
CA ALA A 3 30.99 18.30 -17.75
C ALA A 3 29.55 18.40 -17.21
N GLU A 4 28.98 19.62 -17.15
CA GLU A 4 27.56 19.83 -16.80
C GLU A 4 26.61 19.19 -17.81
N SER A 5 26.92 19.24 -19.10
CA SER A 5 26.08 18.64 -20.14
C SER A 5 26.12 17.11 -20.09
N LEU A 6 27.24 16.52 -19.68
CA LEU A 6 27.35 15.07 -19.45
C LEU A 6 26.59 14.65 -18.17
N ASN A 7 26.75 15.39 -17.07
CA ASN A 7 26.02 15.13 -15.83
C ASN A 7 24.50 15.21 -16.01
N LYS A 8 23.99 16.19 -16.76
CA LYS A 8 22.55 16.26 -17.10
C LYS A 8 22.06 15.06 -17.91
N ARG A 9 22.88 14.54 -18.83
CA ARG A 9 22.53 13.35 -19.63
C ARG A 9 22.56 12.08 -18.80
N ILE A 10 23.54 11.92 -17.91
CA ILE A 10 23.60 10.79 -16.97
C ILE A 10 22.37 10.80 -16.06
N ALA A 11 22.05 11.94 -15.45
CA ALA A 11 20.87 12.07 -14.58
C ALA A 11 19.54 11.77 -15.31
N HIS A 12 19.41 12.17 -16.58
CA HIS A 12 18.22 11.83 -17.39
C HIS A 12 18.12 10.33 -17.66
N VAL A 13 19.24 9.67 -17.97
CA VAL A 13 19.25 8.21 -18.22
C VAL A 13 18.98 7.42 -16.94
N GLU A 14 19.53 7.86 -15.79
CA GLU A 14 19.24 7.27 -14.48
C GLU A 14 17.77 7.47 -14.08
N SER A 15 17.20 8.65 -14.34
CA SER A 15 15.78 8.94 -14.13
C SER A 15 14.88 8.06 -15.00
N ASP A 16 15.18 7.92 -16.30
CA ASP A 16 14.40 7.06 -17.21
C ASP A 16 14.48 5.58 -16.80
N PHE A 17 15.66 5.13 -16.36
CA PHE A 17 15.84 3.77 -15.86
C PHE A 17 15.08 3.55 -14.54
N ALA A 18 15.09 4.51 -13.62
CA ALA A 18 14.33 4.46 -12.37
C ALA A 18 12.82 4.45 -12.63
N LEU A 19 12.32 5.29 -13.54
CA LEU A 19 10.92 5.32 -13.98
C LEU A 19 10.50 3.97 -14.57
N ARG A 20 11.33 3.40 -15.46
CA ARG A 20 11.05 2.10 -16.07
C ARG A 20 11.07 0.96 -15.06
N LYS A 21 12.00 1.01 -14.10
CA LYS A 21 12.05 0.07 -12.99
C LYS A 21 10.78 0.17 -12.14
N GLY A 22 10.37 1.37 -11.73
CA GLY A 22 9.14 1.61 -10.97
C GLY A 22 7.89 1.06 -11.65
N TYR A 23 7.73 1.30 -12.95
CA TYR A 23 6.60 0.81 -13.75
C TYR A 23 6.51 -0.73 -13.76
N VAL A 24 7.64 -1.42 -13.97
CA VAL A 24 7.67 -2.89 -13.99
C VAL A 24 7.29 -3.47 -12.63
N TYR A 25 7.77 -2.89 -11.53
CA TYR A 25 7.40 -3.34 -10.18
C TYR A 25 5.91 -3.14 -9.88
N GLU A 26 5.32 -2.03 -10.32
CA GLU A 26 3.89 -1.77 -10.16
C GLU A 26 3.05 -2.85 -10.88
N GLU A 27 3.40 -3.17 -12.12
CA GLU A 27 2.67 -4.17 -12.91
C GLU A 27 2.77 -5.59 -12.31
N VAL A 28 3.97 -5.98 -11.85
CA VAL A 28 4.19 -7.25 -11.14
C VAL A 28 3.36 -7.29 -9.85
N SER A 29 3.37 -6.22 -9.06
CA SER A 29 2.60 -6.15 -7.82
C SER A 29 1.09 -6.26 -8.05
N SER A 30 0.58 -5.63 -9.11
CA SER A 30 -0.82 -5.66 -9.50
C SER A 30 -1.25 -7.06 -9.94
N GLN A 31 -0.45 -7.74 -10.77
CA GLN A 31 -0.72 -9.12 -11.18
C GLN A 31 -0.71 -10.08 -9.99
N LEU A 32 0.27 -9.94 -9.09
CA LEU A 32 0.35 -10.78 -7.91
C LEU A 32 -0.84 -10.60 -6.96
N LEU A 33 -1.34 -9.38 -6.80
CA LEU A 33 -2.55 -9.13 -6.01
C LEU A 33 -3.82 -9.70 -6.65
N LYS A 34 -3.91 -9.72 -7.99
CA LYS A 34 -4.99 -10.44 -8.69
C LYS A 34 -4.91 -11.95 -8.47
N GLU A 35 -3.70 -12.51 -8.47
CA GLU A 35 -3.51 -13.93 -8.18
C GLU A 35 -3.95 -14.27 -6.75
N VAL A 36 -3.65 -13.41 -5.77
CA VAL A 36 -4.16 -13.54 -4.39
C VAL A 36 -5.68 -13.61 -4.37
N GLU A 37 -6.36 -12.72 -5.08
CA GLU A 37 -7.83 -12.71 -5.17
C GLU A 37 -8.36 -14.01 -5.78
N THR A 38 -7.82 -14.45 -6.92
CA THR A 38 -8.21 -15.69 -7.61
C THR A 38 -8.04 -16.90 -6.70
N VAL A 39 -6.84 -17.10 -6.16
CA VAL A 39 -6.50 -18.26 -5.33
C VAL A 39 -7.32 -18.29 -4.06
N TYR A 40 -7.53 -17.14 -3.41
CA TYR A 40 -8.33 -17.08 -2.20
C TYR A 40 -9.82 -17.36 -2.48
N LYS A 41 -10.38 -16.86 -3.58
CA LYS A 41 -11.76 -17.17 -4.00
C LYS A 41 -11.97 -18.66 -4.24
N GLU A 42 -10.99 -19.34 -4.84
CA GLU A 42 -11.08 -20.76 -5.18
C GLU A 42 -10.86 -21.68 -3.96
N LYS A 43 -9.87 -21.35 -3.12
CA LYS A 43 -9.38 -22.27 -2.06
C LYS A 43 -9.71 -21.84 -0.65
N GLY A 44 -10.14 -20.59 -0.44
CA GLY A 44 -10.35 -19.99 0.88
C GLY A 44 -9.05 -19.76 1.68
N LYS A 45 -7.89 -19.94 1.05
CA LYS A 45 -6.56 -19.73 1.64
C LYS A 45 -5.52 -19.45 0.55
N LEU A 46 -4.44 -18.77 0.91
CA LEU A 46 -3.29 -18.58 0.03
C LEU A 46 -2.40 -19.83 0.03
N THR A 47 -1.79 -20.13 -1.11
CA THR A 47 -0.81 -21.24 -1.21
C THR A 47 0.59 -20.75 -0.88
N ASP A 48 1.49 -21.69 -0.57
CA ASP A 48 2.89 -21.37 -0.24
C ASP A 48 3.62 -20.71 -1.42
N GLU A 49 3.24 -21.04 -2.66
CA GLU A 49 3.80 -20.40 -3.86
C GLU A 49 3.40 -18.92 -3.92
N VAL A 50 2.13 -18.60 -3.68
CA VAL A 50 1.64 -17.21 -3.65
C VAL A 50 2.29 -16.45 -2.49
N LEU A 51 2.37 -17.06 -1.30
CA LEU A 51 3.03 -16.45 -0.14
C LEU A 51 4.52 -16.20 -0.39
N SER A 52 5.20 -17.13 -1.04
CA SER A 52 6.61 -16.97 -1.43
C SER A 52 6.79 -15.85 -2.45
N ALA A 53 5.93 -15.77 -3.47
CA ALA A 53 5.95 -14.68 -4.45
C ALA A 53 5.70 -13.32 -3.78
N LEU A 54 4.71 -13.24 -2.87
CA LEU A 54 4.45 -12.05 -2.06
C LEU A 54 5.66 -11.66 -1.23
N GLN A 55 6.36 -12.62 -0.63
CA GLN A 55 7.52 -12.37 0.23
C GLN A 55 8.70 -11.83 -0.59
N CYS A 56 8.88 -12.33 -1.81
CA CYS A 56 9.89 -11.81 -2.74
C CYS A 56 9.63 -10.35 -3.14
N VAL A 57 8.37 -9.98 -3.40
CA VAL A 57 8.00 -8.63 -3.87
C VAL A 57 7.93 -7.62 -2.72
N PHE A 58 7.22 -7.95 -1.65
CA PHE A 58 6.89 -7.01 -0.56
C PHE A 58 7.82 -7.12 0.65
N GLN A 59 8.69 -8.12 0.70
CA GLN A 59 9.79 -8.24 1.64
C GLN A 59 9.35 -8.04 3.11
N ALA A 60 10.01 -7.13 3.82
CA ALA A 60 9.77 -6.87 5.24
C ALA A 60 8.35 -6.34 5.56
N SER A 61 7.64 -5.81 4.58
CA SER A 61 6.26 -5.33 4.76
C SER A 61 5.23 -6.46 4.81
N LEU A 62 5.53 -7.65 4.27
CA LEU A 62 4.51 -8.71 4.08
C LEU A 62 3.99 -9.28 5.39
N LEU A 63 4.86 -9.89 6.20
CA LEU A 63 4.42 -10.59 7.42
C LEU A 63 3.62 -9.66 8.36
N PRO A 64 4.07 -8.42 8.63
CA PRO A 64 3.28 -7.47 9.41
C PRO A 64 1.96 -7.05 8.75
N ALA A 65 1.87 -7.07 7.42
CA ALA A 65 0.62 -6.79 6.72
C ALA A 65 -0.37 -7.94 6.88
N LEU A 66 0.08 -9.20 6.73
CA LEU A 66 -0.74 -10.38 6.96
C LEU A 66 -1.28 -10.44 8.39
N ASP A 67 -0.47 -10.08 9.39
CA ASP A 67 -0.91 -9.97 10.79
C ASP A 67 -2.08 -8.97 10.97
N LEU A 68 -2.05 -7.84 10.25
CA LEU A 68 -3.13 -6.85 10.27
C LEU A 68 -4.41 -7.36 9.57
N VAL A 69 -4.25 -8.14 8.50
CA VAL A 69 -5.35 -8.79 7.78
C VAL A 69 -6.03 -9.82 8.69
N ASP A 70 -5.25 -10.68 9.34
CA ASP A 70 -5.74 -11.72 10.25
C ASP A 70 -6.49 -11.11 11.44
N LYS A 71 -5.96 -10.00 11.99
CA LYS A 71 -6.59 -9.23 13.09
C LYS A 71 -7.81 -8.41 12.66
N ARG A 72 -8.15 -8.39 11.37
CA ARG A 72 -9.25 -7.59 10.80
C ARG A 72 -9.14 -6.11 11.18
N SER A 73 -7.92 -5.58 11.08
CA SER A 73 -7.55 -4.21 11.49
C SER A 73 -7.80 -3.16 10.40
N VAL A 74 -8.30 -3.58 9.23
CA VAL A 74 -8.57 -2.70 8.07
C VAL A 74 -10.05 -2.36 8.00
N SER A 75 -10.35 -1.06 7.92
CA SER A 75 -11.70 -0.54 7.70
C SER A 75 -11.70 0.48 6.55
N GLN A 76 -12.66 0.35 5.63
CA GLN A 76 -13.00 1.39 4.67
C GLN A 76 -14.05 2.31 5.29
N VAL A 77 -13.71 3.58 5.43
CA VAL A 77 -14.61 4.61 5.96
C VAL A 77 -15.26 5.34 4.80
N ILE A 78 -16.58 5.38 4.76
CA ILE A 78 -17.37 6.03 3.71
C ILE A 78 -18.33 7.06 4.29
N CYS A 79 -18.69 8.08 3.51
CA CYS A 79 -19.70 9.07 3.90
C CYS A 79 -20.73 9.33 2.78
N PRO A 80 -21.90 9.91 3.10
CA PRO A 80 -22.98 10.14 2.14
C PRO A 80 -22.60 11.01 0.93
N ALA A 81 -21.59 11.87 1.06
CA ALA A 81 -21.07 12.67 -0.06
C ALA A 81 -20.19 11.87 -1.04
N GLY A 82 -20.04 10.55 -0.86
CA GLY A 82 -19.24 9.69 -1.73
C GLY A 82 -17.73 9.75 -1.50
N ARG A 83 -17.27 10.43 -0.44
CA ARG A 83 -15.85 10.39 -0.03
C ARG A 83 -15.56 9.10 0.72
N SER A 84 -14.37 8.55 0.50
CA SER A 84 -13.89 7.38 1.21
C SER A 84 -12.40 7.45 1.52
N LEU A 85 -12.01 6.79 2.61
CA LEU A 85 -10.62 6.58 3.01
C LEU A 85 -10.51 5.24 3.71
N TYR A 86 -9.28 4.78 3.94
CA TYR A 86 -9.05 3.60 4.78
C TYR A 86 -8.45 4.01 6.11
N GLN A 87 -8.88 3.33 7.17
CA GLN A 87 -8.21 3.35 8.47
C GLN A 87 -7.67 1.96 8.77
N VAL A 88 -6.39 1.92 9.16
CA VAL A 88 -5.73 0.69 9.61
C VAL A 88 -5.21 0.90 11.02
N VAL A 89 -5.68 0.11 11.97
CA VAL A 89 -5.18 0.15 13.35
C VAL A 89 -3.88 -0.65 13.41
N GLY A 90 -2.76 0.05 13.61
CA GLY A 90 -1.45 -0.61 13.73
C GLY A 90 -1.29 -1.38 15.04
N SER A 91 -0.18 -2.10 15.17
CA SER A 91 0.13 -2.91 16.37
C SER A 91 0.20 -2.10 17.68
N SER A 92 0.41 -0.77 17.60
CA SER A 92 0.40 0.15 18.75
C SER A 92 -1.01 0.61 19.16
N GLY A 93 -2.05 0.21 18.44
CA GLY A 93 -3.40 0.73 18.59
C GLY A 93 -3.66 2.08 17.91
N THR A 94 -2.62 2.71 17.33
CA THR A 94 -2.76 3.97 16.59
C THR A 94 -3.44 3.72 15.24
N PRO A 95 -4.54 4.43 14.92
CA PRO A 95 -5.15 4.36 13.59
C PRO A 95 -4.35 5.19 12.60
N TYR A 96 -4.05 4.61 11.44
CA TYR A 96 -3.40 5.28 10.32
C TYR A 96 -4.40 5.48 9.18
N THR A 97 -4.54 6.72 8.73
CA THR A 97 -5.32 7.08 7.55
C THR A 97 -4.52 6.78 6.29
N CYS A 98 -5.17 6.10 5.34
CA CYS A 98 -4.57 5.66 4.08
C CYS A 98 -5.47 5.99 2.88
N PHE A 99 -4.86 6.25 1.73
CA PHE A 99 -5.54 6.45 0.45
C PHE A 99 -4.98 5.48 -0.59
N THR A 100 -5.81 4.57 -1.10
CA THR A 100 -5.37 3.52 -2.03
C THR A 100 -5.06 4.03 -3.43
N SER A 101 -5.71 5.10 -3.88
CA SER A 101 -5.48 5.73 -5.19
C SER A 101 -4.08 6.31 -5.35
N SER A 102 -3.46 6.76 -4.25
CA SER A 102 -2.11 7.33 -4.22
C SER A 102 -1.11 6.46 -3.45
N VAL A 103 -1.51 5.25 -3.03
CA VAL A 103 -0.69 4.33 -2.21
C VAL A 103 -0.17 5.04 -0.93
N TYR A 104 -0.95 6.00 -0.40
CA TYR A 104 -0.55 6.84 0.72
C TYR A 104 -0.90 6.22 2.07
N CYS A 105 -0.05 6.43 3.07
CA CYS A 105 -0.34 6.17 4.47
C CYS A 105 0.30 7.24 5.37
N SER A 106 -0.43 7.67 6.40
CA SER A 106 0.06 8.58 7.45
C SER A 106 1.09 7.96 8.41
N CYS A 107 1.50 6.70 8.22
CA CYS A 107 2.44 6.07 9.14
C CYS A 107 3.89 6.54 8.91
N PRO A 108 4.73 6.59 9.96
CA PRO A 108 6.13 6.97 9.84
C PRO A 108 6.93 6.13 8.84
N ALA A 109 6.63 4.83 8.75
CA ALA A 109 7.30 3.91 7.82
C ALA A 109 7.02 4.24 6.35
N TYR A 110 5.84 4.78 6.02
CA TYR A 110 5.56 5.26 4.67
C TYR A 110 6.46 6.47 4.35
N ARG A 111 6.46 7.47 5.23
CA ARG A 111 7.31 8.66 5.05
C ARG A 111 8.80 8.31 4.91
N TYR A 112 9.30 7.41 5.74
CA TYR A 112 10.72 7.08 5.76
C TYR A 112 11.10 6.01 4.72
N SER A 113 10.53 4.81 4.80
CA SER A 113 10.97 3.66 4.00
C SER A 113 10.44 3.69 2.56
N VAL A 114 9.28 4.31 2.32
CA VAL A 114 8.69 4.39 0.98
C VAL A 114 9.13 5.68 0.27
N LEU A 115 8.88 6.84 0.88
CA LEU A 115 9.15 8.12 0.21
C LEU A 115 10.62 8.58 0.28
N LEU A 116 11.26 8.47 1.44
CA LEU A 116 12.61 9.04 1.63
C LEU A 116 13.72 8.08 1.21
N LYS A 117 13.56 6.79 1.51
CA LYS A 117 14.57 5.76 1.25
C LYS A 117 14.31 4.90 0.03
N GLU A 118 13.07 4.89 -0.47
CA GLU A 118 12.65 4.04 -1.59
C GLU A 118 13.03 2.56 -1.40
N GLU A 119 13.11 2.10 -0.13
CA GLU A 119 13.48 0.74 0.26
C GLU A 119 12.30 -0.22 0.10
N HIS A 120 11.08 0.28 0.25
CA HIS A 120 9.86 -0.49 0.18
C HIS A 120 8.86 0.17 -0.77
N MET A 121 8.17 -0.64 -1.57
CA MET A 121 7.13 -0.14 -2.48
C MET A 121 5.95 0.49 -1.73
N MET A 122 5.59 -0.07 -0.58
CA MET A 122 4.53 0.43 0.27
C MET A 122 4.76 -0.03 1.71
N CYS A 123 4.16 0.69 2.65
CA CYS A 123 4.19 0.27 4.05
C CYS A 123 3.22 -0.91 4.27
N LYS A 124 3.41 -1.61 5.40
CA LYS A 124 2.54 -2.72 5.80
C LYS A 124 1.04 -2.39 5.83
N HIS A 125 0.66 -1.14 6.12
CA HIS A 125 -0.76 -0.77 6.21
C HIS A 125 -1.42 -0.70 4.83
N VAL A 126 -0.74 -0.11 3.84
CA VAL A 126 -1.25 -0.07 2.46
C VAL A 126 -1.29 -1.47 1.86
N LEU A 127 -0.27 -2.29 2.15
CA LEU A 127 -0.26 -3.68 1.73
C LEU A 127 -1.41 -4.47 2.37
N ALA A 128 -1.65 -4.28 3.68
CA ALA A 128 -2.77 -4.91 4.37
C ALA A 128 -4.11 -4.52 3.74
N ILE A 129 -4.31 -3.25 3.35
CA ILE A 129 -5.52 -2.83 2.63
C ILE A 129 -5.68 -3.62 1.34
N LYS A 130 -4.66 -3.64 0.47
CA LYS A 130 -4.73 -4.32 -0.82
C LYS A 130 -4.99 -5.83 -0.68
N LEU A 131 -4.36 -6.47 0.30
CA LEU A 131 -4.60 -7.87 0.62
C LEU A 131 -6.03 -8.08 1.15
N SER A 132 -6.50 -7.23 2.06
CA SER A 132 -7.87 -7.29 2.58
C SER A 132 -8.93 -7.10 1.49
N GLU A 133 -8.67 -6.21 0.51
CA GLU A 133 -9.52 -6.04 -0.66
C GLU A 133 -9.55 -7.32 -1.50
N ALA A 134 -8.38 -7.89 -1.83
CA ALA A 134 -8.26 -9.10 -2.64
C ALA A 134 -8.96 -10.31 -2.02
N ILE A 135 -8.90 -10.46 -0.69
CA ILE A 135 -9.56 -11.58 0.00
C ILE A 135 -10.99 -11.27 0.48
N GLY A 136 -11.50 -10.05 0.20
CA GLY A 136 -12.88 -9.65 0.51
C GLY A 136 -13.17 -9.52 2.01
N CYS A 137 -12.21 -9.06 2.82
CA CYS A 137 -12.32 -9.04 4.28
C CYS A 137 -12.38 -7.63 4.91
N VAL A 138 -12.42 -6.58 4.09
CA VAL A 138 -12.51 -5.17 4.51
C VAL A 138 -13.84 -4.90 5.21
N LYS A 139 -13.77 -4.22 6.37
CA LYS A 139 -14.97 -3.74 7.08
C LYS A 139 -15.40 -2.38 6.52
N ILE A 140 -16.69 -2.20 6.28
CA ILE A 140 -17.24 -0.89 5.89
C ILE A 140 -17.72 -0.17 7.14
N LEU A 141 -17.30 1.10 7.30
CA LEU A 141 -17.76 2.00 8.35
C LEU A 141 -18.38 3.24 7.72
N GLU A 142 -19.68 3.41 7.93
CA GLU A 142 -20.41 4.61 7.50
C GLU A 142 -20.31 5.70 8.57
N VAL A 143 -19.90 6.91 8.16
CA VAL A 143 -19.74 8.06 9.07
C VAL A 143 -20.29 9.33 8.43
N SER A 144 -20.40 10.41 9.23
CA SER A 144 -20.86 11.68 8.72
C SER A 144 -19.81 12.35 7.80
N ASN A 145 -20.27 13.30 6.99
CA ASN A 145 -19.39 14.15 6.19
C ASN A 145 -18.36 14.92 7.03
N GLN A 146 -18.71 15.26 8.28
CA GLN A 146 -17.84 15.97 9.21
C GLN A 146 -16.78 15.03 9.80
N ASP A 147 -17.11 13.77 10.06
CA ASP A 147 -16.16 12.81 10.63
C ASP A 147 -15.01 12.52 9.66
N ILE A 148 -15.30 12.28 8.38
CA ILE A 148 -14.23 12.15 7.37
C ILE A 148 -13.39 13.42 7.29
N ALA A 149 -14.01 14.61 7.34
CA ALA A 149 -13.25 15.86 7.32
C ALA A 149 -12.30 15.97 8.52
N ASN A 150 -12.78 15.63 9.73
CA ASN A 150 -11.98 15.61 10.94
C ASN A 150 -10.84 14.58 10.87
N MET A 151 -11.07 13.41 10.27
CA MET A 151 -10.02 12.40 10.07
C MET A 151 -8.91 12.91 9.14
N ILE A 152 -9.29 13.58 8.04
CA ILE A 152 -8.33 14.13 7.07
C ILE A 152 -7.52 15.27 7.70
N GLN A 153 -8.14 16.13 8.51
CA GLN A 153 -7.44 17.23 9.19
C GLN A 153 -6.39 16.77 10.21
N ARG A 154 -6.44 15.51 10.66
CA ARG A 154 -5.50 14.91 11.62
C ARG A 154 -4.36 14.14 10.96
N ILE A 155 -4.27 14.17 9.63
CA ILE A 155 -3.17 13.56 8.90
C ILE A 155 -1.92 14.44 9.08
N GLU A 156 -0.93 13.92 9.82
CA GLU A 156 0.39 14.54 10.02
C GLU A 156 1.47 13.87 9.15
#